data_AF-A0A7G9B1P4-F1
#
_entry.id   AF-A0A7G9B1P4-F1
#
_cell.length_a   1.000
_cell.length_b   1.000
_cell.length_c   1.000
_cell.angle_alpha   90.00
_cell.angle_beta   90.00
_cell.angle_gamma   90.00
#
_symmetry.space_group_name_H-M   'P 1'
#
loop_
_entity.id
_entity.type
_entity.pdbx_description
1 polymer ?
#
loop_
_entity_poly.entity_id
_entity_poly.type
_entity_poly.pdbx_seq_one_letter_code
_entity_poly.pdbx_strand_id
1 'polypeptide(L)'
;MKRRNRLLSALLSCLLLFSLFSTTALATEDEESPDDSQSETPVVVSSLEELQAAIAAAKDGDTIALSSGINIIENCIVGDTEKQITVVPLDETINTYFSIYGDNVNSIVFQNIILDGMNYPCSAAIDVNKYNTGEIKTNLSLLNVTVKNVSSNWVPISLFATAAQIENCHFENNQGNRAGAIWISRASSINMCKSAFCNNKSTGCGGAITCQGTLKITDCTISKNQAAYETTDAYVGGGLQVTGTANITSCTITENVATLGGGVAIDGDTNIIDTAIYGNIGKNGADDVRVATRIPFSMSYTESMDSIYTENQPIGFYKDYMGNRFDASTNAVFIGEVIDCEIDSPDFGAKFVFASDLPKEPEQPELPEETAPAPTRPSHSGHHHSTPSMTPQKDETVKLCAGNAELDSDKPFVLAGYGDGQLHENDPITRAQFAVLLYRSLTDDSKAALAGSTSVFTDVPNDSWYRDAVSVFASVGVLNGCNGFFRPNDNLTYGQLIAILTRFVDAKTAPMPDVPYAAHWAYKNIVTAAAYGWIQDAASVQPDRIVTRGEVVELVNSIFERCKQ
;
A
#
# COMPACT_ATOMS: atom_id res chain seq x y z
N MET A 1 -8.69 -54.92 -80.59
CA MET A 1 -8.44 -55.61 -81.88
C MET A 1 -7.04 -55.20 -82.38
N LYS A 2 -6.17 -56.10 -82.88
CA LYS A 2 -4.78 -55.87 -83.39
C LYS A 2 -3.81 -55.18 -82.37
N ARG A 3 -2.87 -55.88 -81.71
CA ARG A 3 -1.56 -56.42 -82.17
C ARG A 3 -0.47 -55.38 -82.49
N ARG A 4 0.59 -55.30 -81.65
CA ARG A 4 1.95 -55.83 -81.95
C ARG A 4 2.95 -55.66 -80.78
N ASN A 5 3.65 -56.76 -80.46
CA ASN A 5 5.07 -56.89 -80.08
C ASN A 5 5.67 -56.11 -78.89
N ARG A 6 6.71 -56.58 -78.19
CA ARG A 6 7.25 -57.91 -77.78
C ARG A 6 8.59 -57.64 -77.06
N LEU A 7 9.07 -58.59 -76.23
CA LEU A 7 10.38 -58.59 -75.52
C LEU A 7 10.47 -57.62 -74.32
N LEU A 8 11.38 -57.77 -73.35
CA LEU A 8 11.86 -58.93 -72.55
C LEU A 8 12.88 -58.37 -71.53
N SER A 9 13.03 -58.97 -70.33
CA SER A 9 14.20 -58.81 -69.43
C SER A 9 14.40 -57.41 -68.77
N ALA A 10 14.96 -57.25 -67.56
CA ALA A 10 15.03 -58.07 -66.34
C ALA A 10 15.50 -57.21 -65.14
N LEU A 11 15.40 -57.77 -63.93
CA LEU A 11 16.24 -57.52 -62.74
C LEU A 11 16.53 -56.07 -62.25
N LEU A 12 15.93 -55.75 -61.09
CA LEU A 12 16.61 -55.44 -59.82
C LEU A 12 17.48 -54.16 -59.68
N SER A 13 17.18 -53.40 -58.61
CA SER A 13 18.11 -52.78 -57.64
C SER A 13 17.97 -51.26 -57.38
N CYS A 14 18.34 -50.87 -56.16
CA CYS A 14 18.64 -49.52 -55.63
C CYS A 14 17.59 -48.39 -55.73
N LEU A 15 16.93 -48.15 -54.59
CA LEU A 15 17.16 -46.95 -53.76
C LEU A 15 17.99 -45.80 -54.41
N LEU A 16 17.40 -44.61 -54.55
CA LEU A 16 17.69 -43.42 -53.72
C LEU A 16 16.99 -42.13 -54.22
N LEU A 17 16.41 -41.40 -53.24
CA LEU A 17 16.39 -39.93 -53.09
C LEU A 17 15.65 -38.95 -54.03
N PHE A 18 15.17 -37.92 -53.32
CA PHE A 18 14.84 -36.53 -53.68
C PHE A 18 13.63 -36.20 -54.58
N SER A 19 13.02 -35.09 -54.16
CA SER A 19 11.82 -34.45 -54.69
C SER A 19 12.14 -33.47 -55.82
N LEU A 20 11.11 -33.06 -56.55
CA LEU A 20 10.87 -31.65 -56.90
C LEU A 20 9.40 -31.45 -57.32
N PHE A 21 8.90 -30.22 -57.16
CA PHE A 21 7.49 -29.84 -57.31
C PHE A 21 7.08 -29.62 -58.78
N SER A 22 5.78 -29.80 -59.09
CA SER A 22 4.94 -28.70 -59.62
C SER A 22 3.45 -29.09 -59.76
N THR A 23 2.55 -28.34 -59.08
CA THR A 23 1.24 -27.79 -59.55
C THR A 23 0.24 -28.65 -60.36
N THR A 24 -1.09 -28.58 -60.21
CA THR A 24 -2.02 -27.65 -59.50
C THR A 24 -3.31 -28.37 -59.08
N ALA A 25 -3.88 -28.01 -57.92
CA ALA A 25 -5.34 -27.92 -57.69
C ALA A 25 -5.63 -27.08 -56.43
N LEU A 26 -6.68 -26.25 -56.44
CA LEU A 26 -7.22 -25.58 -55.25
C LEU A 26 -7.99 -26.62 -54.41
N ALA A 27 -7.85 -26.76 -53.09
CA ALA A 27 -7.90 -25.79 -51.98
C ALA A 27 -9.30 -25.73 -51.32
N THR A 28 -9.42 -26.45 -50.21
CA THR A 28 -10.34 -26.21 -49.08
C THR A 28 -9.54 -26.57 -47.83
N GLU A 29 -9.31 -25.59 -46.97
CA GLU A 29 -8.50 -25.73 -45.75
C GLU A 29 -9.43 -26.06 -44.58
N ASP A 30 -9.29 -27.28 -44.04
CA ASP A 30 -9.70 -27.63 -42.68
C ASP A 30 -8.41 -28.05 -41.95
N GLU A 31 -7.81 -27.15 -41.17
CA GLU A 31 -6.64 -27.48 -40.35
C GLU A 31 -7.08 -28.20 -39.08
N GLU A 32 -6.96 -29.52 -39.05
CA GLU A 32 -6.91 -30.28 -37.78
C GLU A 32 -5.59 -29.95 -37.07
N SER A 33 -5.64 -29.02 -36.12
CA SER A 33 -4.54 -28.76 -35.19
C SER A 33 -4.31 -29.98 -34.29
N PRO A 34 -3.10 -30.58 -34.24
CA PRO A 34 -2.81 -31.69 -33.36
C PRO A 34 -2.70 -31.21 -31.90
N ASP A 35 -3.81 -31.28 -31.16
CA ASP A 35 -3.77 -31.25 -29.70
C ASP A 35 -3.23 -32.60 -29.20
N ASP A 36 -1.91 -32.63 -28.97
CA ASP A 36 -1.21 -33.74 -28.34
C ASP A 36 -0.59 -33.30 -27.01
N SER A 37 -1.36 -32.53 -26.23
CA SER A 37 -1.01 -32.13 -24.85
C SER A 37 -1.21 -33.29 -23.87
N GLN A 38 -0.56 -34.44 -24.14
CA GLN A 38 -0.50 -35.57 -23.22
C GLN A 38 0.25 -35.17 -21.95
N SER A 39 -0.53 -34.81 -20.93
CA SER A 39 -0.06 -34.61 -19.56
C SER A 39 0.50 -35.93 -19.02
N GLU A 40 1.81 -36.13 -19.19
CA GLU A 40 2.54 -37.24 -18.55
C GLU A 40 2.32 -37.13 -17.03
N THR A 41 1.79 -38.19 -16.42
CA THR A 41 1.51 -38.20 -14.98
C THR A 41 2.82 -37.97 -14.21
N PRO A 42 2.91 -36.97 -13.31
CA PRO A 42 4.14 -36.63 -12.60
C PRO A 42 4.81 -37.84 -11.95
N VAL A 43 6.15 -37.89 -12.02
CA VAL A 43 6.91 -38.94 -11.34
C VAL A 43 6.71 -38.79 -9.83
N VAL A 44 6.21 -39.84 -9.18
CA VAL A 44 5.90 -39.81 -7.74
C VAL A 44 7.09 -40.36 -6.95
N VAL A 45 7.55 -39.62 -5.94
CA VAL A 45 8.71 -39.95 -5.10
C VAL A 45 8.42 -39.78 -3.61
N SER A 46 9.14 -40.53 -2.77
CA SER A 46 8.97 -40.59 -1.31
C SER A 46 10.27 -40.40 -0.52
N SER A 47 11.43 -40.55 -1.16
CA SER A 47 12.76 -40.39 -0.57
C SER A 47 13.65 -39.39 -1.32
N LEU A 48 14.74 -38.96 -0.68
CA LEU A 48 15.75 -38.09 -1.31
C LEU A 48 16.42 -38.78 -2.51
N GLU A 49 16.69 -40.08 -2.40
CA GLU A 49 17.30 -40.89 -3.45
C GLU A 49 16.38 -41.01 -4.67
N GLU A 50 15.08 -41.22 -4.45
CA GLU A 50 14.06 -41.26 -5.50
C GLU A 50 13.90 -39.89 -6.18
N LEU A 51 13.88 -38.81 -5.40
CA LEU A 51 13.79 -37.44 -5.92
C LEU A 51 15.02 -37.08 -6.78
N GLN A 52 16.23 -37.40 -6.32
CA GLN A 52 17.46 -37.15 -7.08
C GLN A 52 17.52 -37.98 -8.37
N ALA A 53 17.08 -39.24 -8.33
CA ALA A 53 16.99 -40.09 -9.52
C ALA A 53 15.95 -39.55 -10.53
N ALA A 54 14.80 -39.07 -10.04
CA ALA A 54 13.76 -38.45 -10.87
C ALA A 54 14.24 -37.14 -11.51
N ILE A 55 14.89 -36.24 -10.76
CA ILE A 55 15.49 -34.99 -11.28
C ILE A 55 16.54 -35.28 -12.36
N ALA A 56 17.39 -36.29 -12.16
CA ALA A 56 18.39 -36.68 -13.16
C ALA A 56 17.75 -37.20 -14.46
N ALA A 57 16.66 -37.95 -14.37
CA ALA A 57 15.92 -38.51 -15.51
C ALA A 57 14.99 -37.50 -16.21
N ALA A 58 14.53 -36.47 -15.49
CA ALA A 58 13.61 -35.45 -15.98
C ALA A 58 14.18 -34.57 -17.11
N LYS A 59 13.29 -33.98 -17.90
CA LYS A 59 13.54 -32.93 -18.89
C LYS A 59 13.44 -31.56 -18.21
N ASP A 60 13.82 -30.51 -18.92
CA ASP A 60 13.55 -29.13 -18.51
C ASP A 60 12.02 -28.85 -18.50
N GLY A 61 11.51 -28.26 -17.42
CA GLY A 61 10.08 -27.98 -17.20
C GLY A 61 9.24 -29.13 -16.63
N ASP A 62 9.78 -30.34 -16.47
CA ASP A 62 9.06 -31.50 -15.93
C ASP A 62 8.61 -31.30 -14.47
N THR A 63 7.56 -32.02 -14.05
CA THR A 63 7.01 -32.00 -12.68
C THR A 63 7.15 -33.34 -11.96
N ILE A 64 7.57 -33.28 -10.70
CA ILE A 64 7.74 -34.42 -9.77
C ILE A 64 6.82 -34.22 -8.57
N ALA A 65 6.12 -35.27 -8.13
CA ALA A 65 5.18 -35.22 -7.02
C ALA A 65 5.71 -35.95 -5.76
N LEU A 66 5.62 -35.30 -4.60
CA LEU A 66 6.03 -35.85 -3.31
C LEU A 66 4.87 -36.64 -2.66
N SER A 67 5.00 -37.96 -2.53
CA SER A 67 4.08 -38.81 -1.75
C SER A 67 4.44 -38.92 -0.27
N SER A 68 5.58 -38.36 0.13
CA SER A 68 6.02 -38.20 1.52
C SER A 68 6.89 -36.95 1.64
N GLY A 69 6.99 -36.40 2.85
CA GLY A 69 8.01 -35.41 3.17
C GLY A 69 9.42 -36.01 3.10
N ILE A 70 10.35 -35.26 2.50
CA ILE A 70 11.74 -35.67 2.28
C ILE A 70 12.59 -35.24 3.47
N ASN A 71 13.23 -36.21 4.12
CA ASN A 71 14.17 -35.95 5.23
C ASN A 71 15.60 -35.88 4.71
N ILE A 72 16.32 -34.80 5.05
CA ILE A 72 17.69 -34.55 4.63
C ILE A 72 18.56 -34.45 5.89
N ILE A 73 19.50 -35.40 6.04
CA ILE A 73 20.37 -35.54 7.21
C ILE A 73 21.86 -35.44 6.90
N GLU A 74 22.21 -35.22 5.64
CA GLU A 74 23.59 -35.17 5.12
C GLU A 74 23.71 -34.16 3.96
N ASN A 75 24.89 -34.08 3.34
CA ASN A 75 25.15 -33.17 2.22
C ASN A 75 24.42 -33.65 0.95
N CYS A 76 23.61 -32.80 0.32
CA CYS A 76 22.91 -33.14 -0.92
C CYS A 76 22.70 -31.94 -1.84
N ILE A 77 22.44 -32.24 -3.12
CA ILE A 77 21.90 -31.30 -4.10
C ILE A 77 20.47 -31.74 -4.44
N VAL A 78 19.53 -30.80 -4.43
CA VAL A 78 18.12 -30.99 -4.81
C VAL A 78 17.83 -30.04 -5.97
N GLY A 79 17.98 -30.55 -7.19
CA GLY A 79 17.88 -29.78 -8.43
C GLY A 79 18.98 -30.11 -9.43
N ASP A 80 19.07 -29.30 -10.49
CA ASP A 80 19.97 -29.46 -11.64
C ASP A 80 20.69 -28.12 -11.93
N THR A 81 21.73 -28.10 -12.78
CA THR A 81 22.44 -26.88 -13.18
C THR A 81 21.92 -26.26 -14.47
N GLU A 82 21.28 -27.05 -15.33
CA GLU A 82 20.85 -26.66 -16.68
C GLU A 82 19.32 -26.70 -16.82
N LYS A 83 18.65 -27.62 -16.13
CA LYS A 83 17.18 -27.78 -16.16
C LYS A 83 16.52 -27.04 -14.99
N GLN A 84 15.31 -26.52 -15.21
CA GLN A 84 14.39 -26.11 -14.16
C GLN A 84 13.33 -27.21 -13.93
N ILE A 85 13.23 -27.71 -12.70
CA ILE A 85 12.28 -28.79 -12.33
C ILE A 85 11.22 -28.25 -11.37
N THR A 86 9.96 -28.66 -11.56
CA THR A 86 8.87 -28.37 -10.62
C THR A 86 8.67 -29.53 -9.65
N VAL A 87 8.54 -29.24 -8.36
CA VAL A 87 8.20 -30.21 -7.31
C VAL A 87 6.93 -29.77 -6.61
N VAL A 88 5.95 -30.66 -6.54
CA VAL A 88 4.64 -30.46 -5.91
C VAL A 88 4.38 -31.49 -4.79
N PRO A 89 3.58 -31.18 -3.77
CA PRO A 89 2.94 -32.21 -2.96
C PRO A 89 1.97 -33.04 -3.82
N LEU A 90 1.90 -34.35 -3.60
CA LEU A 90 0.94 -35.22 -4.30
C LEU A 90 -0.52 -34.90 -3.93
N ASP A 91 -0.76 -34.59 -2.65
CA ASP A 91 -2.07 -34.25 -2.09
C ASP A 91 -1.94 -33.42 -0.79
N GLU A 92 -3.08 -33.08 -0.18
CA GLU A 92 -3.15 -32.26 1.05
C GLU A 92 -2.64 -32.94 2.34
N THR A 93 -2.21 -34.22 2.29
CA THR A 93 -1.64 -34.91 3.46
C THR A 93 -0.15 -34.63 3.67
N ILE A 94 0.53 -34.06 2.67
CA ILE A 94 1.99 -33.84 2.66
C ILE A 94 2.37 -32.60 3.50
N ASN A 95 2.37 -32.78 4.82
CA ASN A 95 2.48 -31.68 5.78
C ASN A 95 3.84 -30.94 5.79
N THR A 96 4.95 -31.55 5.40
CA THR A 96 6.24 -30.84 5.22
C THR A 96 6.96 -31.41 4.00
N TYR A 97 7.38 -30.57 3.05
CA TYR A 97 7.99 -31.07 1.81
C TYR A 97 9.46 -31.49 2.03
N PHE A 98 10.26 -30.63 2.68
CA PHE A 98 11.65 -30.88 3.04
C PHE A 98 11.90 -30.60 4.52
N SER A 99 12.39 -31.60 5.26
CA SER A 99 12.83 -31.49 6.65
C SER A 99 14.34 -31.71 6.73
N ILE A 100 15.08 -30.70 7.17
CA ILE A 100 16.55 -30.69 7.23
C ILE A 100 16.99 -30.68 8.69
N TYR A 101 17.78 -31.67 9.10
CA TYR A 101 18.28 -31.76 10.49
C TYR A 101 19.58 -32.57 10.60
N GLY A 102 20.53 -32.08 11.40
CA GLY A 102 21.79 -32.78 11.67
C GLY A 102 22.66 -32.09 12.71
N ASP A 103 23.65 -32.81 13.26
CA ASP A 103 24.65 -32.27 14.20
C ASP A 103 25.98 -31.87 13.52
N ASN A 104 26.17 -32.26 12.26
CA ASN A 104 27.28 -31.81 11.41
C ASN A 104 26.82 -30.63 10.54
N VAL A 105 27.75 -29.75 10.16
CA VAL A 105 27.47 -28.60 9.27
C VAL A 105 27.20 -29.08 7.84
N ASN A 106 25.97 -29.56 7.62
CA ASN A 106 25.54 -30.13 6.36
C ASN A 106 25.46 -29.03 5.29
N SER A 107 26.11 -29.26 4.15
CA SER A 107 26.10 -28.41 2.96
C SER A 107 25.00 -28.91 2.02
N ILE A 108 23.89 -28.18 1.97
CA ILE A 108 22.68 -28.56 1.25
C ILE A 108 22.37 -27.47 0.21
N VAL A 109 22.18 -27.88 -1.05
CA VAL A 109 21.91 -26.97 -2.16
C VAL A 109 20.55 -27.30 -2.78
N PHE A 110 19.67 -26.31 -2.89
CA PHE A 110 18.52 -26.34 -3.79
C PHE A 110 18.85 -25.43 -4.97
N GLN A 111 18.66 -25.92 -6.20
CA GLN A 111 19.06 -25.18 -7.40
C GLN A 111 18.14 -25.41 -8.60
N ASN A 112 17.82 -24.35 -9.34
CA ASN A 112 16.90 -24.37 -10.49
C ASN A 112 15.61 -25.18 -10.22
N ILE A 113 14.94 -24.90 -9.10
CA ILE A 113 13.77 -25.71 -8.68
C ILE A 113 12.59 -24.82 -8.31
N ILE A 114 11.40 -25.20 -8.77
CA ILE A 114 10.13 -24.59 -8.37
C ILE A 114 9.48 -25.51 -7.34
N LEU A 115 9.40 -25.06 -6.08
CA LEU A 115 8.57 -25.69 -5.06
C LEU A 115 7.19 -25.04 -5.11
N ASP A 116 6.22 -25.69 -5.75
CA ASP A 116 4.85 -25.21 -5.83
C ASP A 116 3.99 -25.97 -4.82
N GLY A 117 3.51 -25.26 -3.79
CA GLY A 117 2.68 -25.85 -2.74
C GLY A 117 1.24 -26.14 -3.15
N MET A 118 0.83 -25.79 -4.38
CA MET A 118 -0.52 -26.02 -4.93
C MET A 118 -1.67 -25.41 -4.08
N ASN A 119 -1.36 -24.51 -3.14
CA ASN A 119 -2.22 -24.00 -2.08
C ASN A 119 -2.72 -25.08 -1.08
N TYR A 120 -2.14 -26.28 -1.08
CA TYR A 120 -2.47 -27.32 -0.10
C TYR A 120 -1.97 -26.93 1.31
N PRO A 121 -2.77 -27.18 2.38
CA PRO A 121 -2.37 -26.86 3.75
C PRO A 121 -1.12 -27.64 4.20
N CYS A 122 -0.11 -26.95 4.69
CA CYS A 122 1.12 -27.58 5.20
C CYS A 122 1.65 -26.91 6.48
N SER A 123 2.72 -27.46 7.05
CA SER A 123 3.55 -26.83 8.09
C SER A 123 4.72 -26.04 7.49
N ALA A 124 5.38 -26.54 6.44
CA ALA A 124 6.47 -25.84 5.73
C ALA A 124 6.78 -26.50 4.38
N ALA A 125 7.31 -25.73 3.43
CA ALA A 125 8.04 -26.28 2.29
C ALA A 125 9.46 -26.70 2.68
N ILE A 126 10.17 -25.86 3.45
CA ILE A 126 11.53 -26.17 3.95
C ILE A 126 11.62 -25.85 5.45
N ASP A 127 11.90 -26.86 6.27
CA ASP A 127 12.07 -26.73 7.73
C ASP A 127 13.48 -27.16 8.14
N VAL A 128 14.31 -26.20 8.59
CA VAL A 128 15.72 -26.40 8.90
C VAL A 128 15.96 -26.32 10.41
N ASN A 129 16.45 -27.42 10.99
CA ASN A 129 16.77 -27.61 12.40
C ASN A 129 15.66 -27.15 13.36
N LYS A 130 14.40 -27.51 13.07
CA LYS A 130 13.18 -27.11 13.81
C LYS A 130 13.41 -26.92 15.32
N TYR A 131 13.22 -25.69 15.81
CA TYR A 131 13.39 -25.27 17.21
C TYR A 131 14.81 -25.29 17.80
N ASN A 132 15.87 -25.55 17.02
CA ASN A 132 17.25 -25.40 17.49
C ASN A 132 17.58 -23.91 17.75
N THR A 133 17.99 -23.59 18.98
CA THR A 133 18.44 -22.25 19.40
C THR A 133 19.91 -22.20 19.81
N GLY A 134 20.67 -23.28 19.54
CA GLY A 134 22.12 -23.32 19.70
C GLY A 134 22.86 -22.82 18.46
N GLU A 135 24.17 -23.04 18.42
CA GLU A 135 25.07 -22.65 17.31
C GLU A 135 24.66 -23.24 15.95
N ILE A 136 25.17 -22.63 14.87
CA ILE A 136 24.85 -23.00 13.47
C ILE A 136 25.23 -24.45 13.17
N LYS A 137 24.28 -25.21 12.60
CA LYS A 137 24.42 -26.63 12.22
C LYS A 137 24.20 -26.90 10.73
N THR A 138 23.89 -25.90 9.90
CA THR A 138 23.58 -26.15 8.49
C THR A 138 24.03 -24.99 7.61
N ASN A 139 24.64 -25.33 6.47
CA ASN A 139 24.95 -24.42 5.37
C ASN A 139 23.96 -24.68 4.24
N LEU A 140 22.98 -23.81 4.07
CA LEU A 140 21.97 -23.89 3.02
C LEU A 140 22.32 -22.96 1.85
N SER A 141 22.21 -23.45 0.62
CA SER A 141 22.22 -22.62 -0.58
C SER A 141 20.89 -22.76 -1.31
N LEU A 142 20.20 -21.65 -1.56
CA LEU A 142 19.09 -21.56 -2.50
C LEU A 142 19.57 -20.75 -3.70
N LEU A 143 19.65 -21.36 -4.87
CA LEU A 143 20.20 -20.76 -6.10
C LEU A 143 19.18 -20.88 -7.23
N ASN A 144 18.61 -19.77 -7.69
CA ASN A 144 17.55 -19.79 -8.72
C ASN A 144 16.36 -20.70 -8.32
N VAL A 145 15.92 -20.59 -7.06
CA VAL A 145 14.81 -21.36 -6.48
C VAL A 145 13.55 -20.50 -6.46
N THR A 146 12.44 -21.03 -6.98
CA THR A 146 11.11 -20.45 -6.75
C THR A 146 10.40 -21.25 -5.66
N VAL A 147 9.80 -20.58 -4.69
CA VAL A 147 8.87 -21.20 -3.71
C VAL A 147 7.57 -20.43 -3.78
N LYS A 148 6.49 -21.10 -4.17
CA LYS A 148 5.21 -20.44 -4.46
C LYS A 148 4.00 -21.23 -3.99
N ASN A 149 2.88 -20.54 -3.76
CA ASN A 149 1.60 -21.12 -3.38
C ASN A 149 1.64 -22.02 -2.12
N VAL A 150 2.63 -21.85 -1.23
CA VAL A 150 2.76 -22.67 -0.01
C VAL A 150 1.80 -22.15 1.06
N SER A 151 0.74 -22.91 1.35
CA SER A 151 -0.28 -22.55 2.34
C SER A 151 0.09 -23.06 3.74
N SER A 152 1.07 -22.41 4.36
CA SER A 152 1.60 -22.85 5.65
C SER A 152 0.79 -22.36 6.85
N ASN A 153 0.50 -23.25 7.79
CA ASN A 153 -0.05 -22.94 9.11
C ASN A 153 1.00 -22.39 10.11
N TRP A 154 2.28 -22.31 9.71
CA TRP A 154 3.40 -21.90 10.56
C TRP A 154 4.34 -20.90 9.86
N VAL A 155 5.15 -21.37 8.91
CA VAL A 155 5.91 -20.56 7.94
C VAL A 155 6.32 -21.43 6.73
N PRO A 156 6.31 -20.93 5.47
CA PRO A 156 6.77 -21.70 4.32
C PRO A 156 8.23 -22.15 4.41
N ILE A 157 9.13 -21.27 4.86
CA ILE A 157 10.55 -21.58 5.06
C ILE A 157 10.97 -21.16 6.48
N SER A 158 11.53 -22.10 7.23
CA SER A 158 12.01 -21.90 8.60
C SER A 158 13.50 -22.20 8.70
N LEU A 159 14.30 -21.19 9.05
CA LEU A 159 15.76 -21.28 9.10
C LEU A 159 16.24 -21.14 10.55
N PHE A 160 16.37 -22.26 11.27
CA PHE A 160 16.97 -22.31 12.61
C PHE A 160 18.42 -22.77 12.55
N ALA A 161 19.31 -22.15 13.34
CA ALA A 161 20.73 -22.49 13.41
C ALA A 161 21.38 -22.69 12.02
N THR A 162 21.08 -21.78 11.09
CA THR A 162 21.41 -21.93 9.66
C THR A 162 22.27 -20.77 9.18
N ALA A 163 23.42 -21.06 8.57
CA ALA A 163 24.04 -20.14 7.63
C ALA A 163 23.42 -20.36 6.25
N ALA A 164 22.97 -19.31 5.56
CA ALA A 164 22.45 -19.47 4.20
C ALA A 164 22.96 -18.44 3.20
N GLN A 165 23.02 -18.88 1.94
CA GLN A 165 23.13 -18.05 0.74
C GLN A 165 21.83 -18.22 -0.07
N ILE A 166 21.19 -17.11 -0.44
CA ILE A 166 19.94 -17.11 -1.21
C ILE A 166 20.13 -16.16 -2.40
N GLU A 167 20.37 -16.70 -3.60
CA GLU A 167 20.65 -15.91 -4.81
C GLU A 167 19.62 -16.22 -5.92
N ASN A 168 19.14 -15.16 -6.59
CA ASN A 168 18.21 -15.25 -7.73
C ASN A 168 16.90 -16.00 -7.40
N CYS A 169 16.43 -15.94 -6.15
CA CYS A 169 15.29 -16.73 -5.69
C CYS A 169 13.98 -15.93 -5.68
N HIS A 170 12.87 -16.64 -5.90
CA HIS A 170 11.52 -16.08 -6.00
C HIS A 170 10.62 -16.68 -4.92
N PHE A 171 9.90 -15.84 -4.18
CA PHE A 171 9.00 -16.24 -3.12
C PHE A 171 7.64 -15.59 -3.38
N GLU A 172 6.68 -16.36 -3.89
CA GLU A 172 5.48 -15.80 -4.54
C GLU A 172 4.15 -16.40 -4.04
N ASN A 173 3.21 -15.56 -3.63
CA ASN A 173 1.86 -15.94 -3.20
C ASN A 173 1.82 -16.96 -2.03
N ASN A 174 2.87 -17.05 -1.20
CA ASN A 174 2.89 -17.97 -0.07
C ASN A 174 2.14 -17.41 1.14
N GLN A 175 1.65 -18.29 2.01
CA GLN A 175 1.00 -17.92 3.27
C GLN A 175 1.71 -18.57 4.47
N GLY A 176 1.81 -17.84 5.58
CA GLY A 176 2.34 -18.33 6.85
C GLY A 176 1.71 -17.64 8.06
N ASN A 177 2.14 -18.06 9.26
CA ASN A 177 1.69 -17.49 10.54
C ASN A 177 2.70 -16.51 11.15
N ARG A 178 4.01 -16.77 10.96
CA ARG A 178 5.11 -16.01 11.57
C ARG A 178 5.96 -15.20 10.59
N ALA A 179 5.90 -15.57 9.32
CA ALA A 179 6.34 -14.81 8.16
C ALA A 179 5.56 -15.34 6.96
N GLY A 180 5.30 -14.52 5.94
CA GLY A 180 4.60 -15.01 4.74
C GLY A 180 5.46 -15.85 3.82
N ALA A 181 6.79 -15.76 3.89
CA ALA A 181 7.73 -16.62 3.17
C ALA A 181 8.82 -17.22 4.09
N ILE A 182 9.69 -16.38 4.69
CA ILE A 182 10.89 -16.83 5.41
C ILE A 182 10.93 -16.32 6.86
N TRP A 183 11.08 -17.23 7.82
CA TRP A 183 11.44 -16.89 9.20
C TRP A 183 12.88 -17.29 9.51
N ILE A 184 13.71 -16.29 9.80
CA ILE A 184 15.11 -16.43 10.21
C ILE A 184 15.17 -16.42 11.74
N SER A 185 15.55 -17.54 12.35
CA SER A 185 15.66 -17.65 13.81
C SER A 185 16.91 -16.95 14.37
N ARG A 186 16.93 -16.70 15.69
CA ARG A 186 18.00 -15.97 16.41
C ARG A 186 19.42 -16.49 16.20
N ALA A 187 19.58 -17.78 15.89
CA ALA A 187 20.88 -18.41 15.70
C ALA A 187 21.27 -18.59 14.23
N SER A 188 20.58 -17.93 13.30
CA SER A 188 20.81 -18.03 11.85
C SER A 188 21.44 -16.77 11.29
N SER A 189 22.22 -16.91 10.22
CA SER A 189 22.94 -15.83 9.53
C SER A 189 22.77 -15.99 8.02
N ILE A 190 22.00 -15.09 7.41
CA ILE A 190 21.52 -15.22 6.05
C ILE A 190 22.10 -14.12 5.18
N ASN A 191 22.67 -14.49 4.04
CA ASN A 191 23.01 -13.57 2.96
C ASN A 191 22.06 -13.84 1.81
N MET A 192 21.48 -12.77 1.26
CA MET A 192 20.44 -12.85 0.23
C MET A 192 20.71 -11.80 -0.83
N CYS A 193 20.65 -12.19 -2.11
CA CYS A 193 20.78 -11.24 -3.21
C CYS A 193 19.90 -11.55 -4.42
N LYS A 194 19.60 -10.51 -5.22
CA LYS A 194 18.90 -10.61 -6.52
C LYS A 194 17.56 -11.35 -6.44
N SER A 195 16.89 -11.32 -5.29
CA SER A 195 15.76 -12.18 -4.96
C SER A 195 14.47 -11.37 -4.80
N ALA A 196 13.34 -11.98 -5.13
CA ALA A 196 12.02 -11.35 -5.17
C ALA A 196 11.04 -11.98 -4.17
N PHE A 197 10.29 -11.15 -3.45
CA PHE A 197 9.23 -11.55 -2.52
C PHE A 197 7.94 -10.84 -2.92
N CYS A 198 7.00 -11.56 -3.54
CA CYS A 198 5.79 -10.99 -4.12
C CYS A 198 4.51 -11.62 -3.52
N ASN A 199 3.52 -10.81 -3.16
CA ASN A 199 2.18 -11.24 -2.72
C ASN A 199 2.14 -12.21 -1.51
N ASN A 200 3.22 -12.36 -0.73
CA ASN A 200 3.24 -13.29 0.41
C ASN A 200 2.41 -12.74 1.57
N LYS A 201 1.88 -13.63 2.42
CA LYS A 201 0.92 -13.26 3.49
C LYS A 201 1.23 -13.91 4.82
N SER A 202 1.44 -13.10 5.84
CA SER A 202 1.53 -13.54 7.24
C SER A 202 0.23 -13.21 7.99
N THR A 203 -0.32 -14.18 8.73
CA THR A 203 -1.39 -13.87 9.71
C THR A 203 -0.86 -13.16 10.96
N GLY A 204 0.46 -13.17 11.17
CA GLY A 204 1.18 -12.39 12.17
C GLY A 204 2.17 -11.44 11.52
N CYS A 205 3.40 -11.40 12.03
CA CYS A 205 4.46 -10.47 11.59
C CYS A 205 5.10 -10.85 10.25
N GLY A 206 5.79 -9.88 9.61
CA GLY A 206 6.69 -10.09 8.47
C GLY A 206 6.00 -10.68 7.24
N GLY A 207 5.27 -9.86 6.48
CA GLY A 207 4.44 -10.35 5.39
C GLY A 207 5.23 -11.07 4.29
N ALA A 208 6.51 -10.75 4.08
CA ALA A 208 7.46 -11.64 3.42
C ALA A 208 8.42 -12.31 4.43
N ILE A 209 9.16 -11.50 5.20
CA ILE A 209 10.30 -11.96 6.00
C ILE A 209 10.17 -11.52 7.46
N THR A 210 10.45 -12.43 8.39
CA THR A 210 10.71 -12.11 9.80
C THR A 210 12.13 -12.52 10.16
N CYS A 211 12.97 -11.56 10.59
CA CYS A 211 14.36 -11.79 10.96
C CYS A 211 14.61 -11.57 12.44
N GLN A 212 15.02 -12.63 13.15
CA GLN A 212 15.43 -12.59 14.55
C GLN A 212 16.92 -12.86 14.76
N GLY A 213 17.60 -13.41 13.74
CA GLY A 213 19.06 -13.58 13.68
C GLY A 213 19.70 -12.44 12.87
N THR A 214 20.69 -12.78 12.06
CA THR A 214 21.38 -11.83 11.17
C THR A 214 20.89 -11.99 9.72
N LEU A 215 20.55 -10.87 9.07
CA LEU A 215 20.24 -10.79 7.64
C LEU A 215 21.14 -9.75 6.96
N LYS A 216 21.78 -10.14 5.86
CA LYS A 216 22.23 -9.23 4.81
C LYS A 216 21.35 -9.46 3.58
N ILE A 217 20.75 -8.41 3.06
CA ILE A 217 19.92 -8.45 1.84
C ILE A 217 20.40 -7.37 0.86
N THR A 218 20.59 -7.73 -0.41
CA THR A 218 21.19 -6.85 -1.43
C THR A 218 20.58 -7.06 -2.81
N ASP A 219 20.26 -5.99 -3.56
CA ASP A 219 19.65 -6.09 -4.91
C ASP A 219 18.31 -6.85 -4.94
N CYS A 220 17.54 -6.84 -3.85
CA CYS A 220 16.30 -7.61 -3.70
C CYS A 220 15.04 -6.74 -3.82
N THR A 221 13.93 -7.34 -4.27
CA THR A 221 12.60 -6.72 -4.32
C THR A 221 11.66 -7.37 -3.32
N ILE A 222 11.01 -6.58 -2.47
CA ILE A 222 9.97 -7.00 -1.53
C ILE A 222 8.70 -6.22 -1.85
N SER A 223 7.75 -6.84 -2.56
CA SER A 223 6.56 -6.17 -3.06
C SER A 223 5.23 -6.86 -2.73
N LYS A 224 4.17 -6.07 -2.47
CA LYS A 224 2.78 -6.55 -2.33
C LYS A 224 2.52 -7.53 -1.19
N ASN A 225 3.45 -7.67 -0.25
CA ASN A 225 3.32 -8.64 0.85
C ASN A 225 2.43 -8.08 1.97
N GLN A 226 1.72 -8.96 2.69
CA GLN A 226 0.73 -8.59 3.70
C GLN A 226 1.04 -9.18 5.08
N ALA A 227 0.96 -8.38 6.14
CA ALA A 227 1.08 -8.84 7.53
C ALA A 227 -0.15 -8.48 8.39
N ALA A 228 -0.45 -9.32 9.39
CA ALA A 228 -1.36 -9.08 10.51
C ALA A 228 -2.66 -8.33 10.16
N TYR A 229 -3.53 -8.98 9.40
CA TYR A 229 -4.86 -8.47 9.14
C TYR A 229 -5.72 -8.55 10.42
N GLU A 230 -6.18 -7.40 10.90
CA GLU A 230 -7.13 -7.22 12.02
C GLU A 230 -6.64 -7.47 13.47
N THR A 231 -5.35 -7.75 13.73
CA THR A 231 -4.81 -7.72 15.10
C THR A 231 -4.31 -6.32 15.50
N THR A 232 -4.39 -5.97 16.78
CA THR A 232 -3.92 -4.68 17.31
C THR A 232 -2.45 -4.70 17.76
N ASP A 233 -1.64 -5.58 17.19
CA ASP A 233 -0.26 -5.80 17.64
C ASP A 233 0.67 -4.67 17.22
N ALA A 234 1.48 -4.19 18.17
CA ALA A 234 2.39 -3.07 17.96
C ALA A 234 3.57 -3.38 17.02
N TYR A 235 3.88 -4.66 16.79
CA TYR A 235 5.10 -5.14 16.13
C TYR A 235 4.78 -5.93 14.86
N VAL A 236 4.36 -5.23 13.81
CA VAL A 236 4.08 -5.85 12.51
C VAL A 236 4.80 -5.09 11.41
N GLY A 237 5.18 -5.80 10.34
CA GLY A 237 5.95 -5.31 9.20
C GLY A 237 5.44 -5.97 7.93
N GLY A 238 4.94 -5.20 6.95
CA GLY A 238 4.23 -5.76 5.79
C GLY A 238 5.17 -6.43 4.79
N GLY A 239 6.32 -5.82 4.49
CA GLY A 239 7.41 -6.48 3.79
C GLY A 239 8.28 -7.28 4.76
N LEU A 240 9.03 -6.56 5.61
CA LEU A 240 10.07 -7.11 6.47
C LEU A 240 9.84 -6.73 7.94
N GLN A 241 9.99 -7.69 8.86
CA GLN A 241 10.22 -7.45 10.28
C GLN A 241 11.65 -7.82 10.67
N VAL A 242 12.33 -6.95 11.43
CA VAL A 242 13.64 -7.20 12.04
C VAL A 242 13.54 -7.05 13.55
N THR A 243 13.83 -8.11 14.30
CA THR A 243 14.04 -8.11 15.77
C THR A 243 15.42 -8.69 16.15
N GLY A 244 16.32 -8.72 15.16
CA GLY A 244 17.70 -9.18 15.26
C GLY A 244 18.63 -8.12 14.67
N THR A 245 19.52 -8.50 13.76
CA THR A 245 20.38 -7.56 13.03
C THR A 245 20.10 -7.62 11.53
N ALA A 246 19.96 -6.46 10.86
CA ALA A 246 19.78 -6.39 9.41
C ALA A 246 20.68 -5.34 8.74
N ASN A 247 21.25 -5.71 7.59
CA ASN A 247 21.85 -4.78 6.63
C ASN A 247 21.10 -4.90 5.31
N ILE A 248 20.43 -3.82 4.91
CA ILE A 248 19.62 -3.71 3.70
C ILE A 248 20.36 -2.79 2.74
N THR A 249 20.59 -3.22 1.49
CA THR A 249 21.40 -2.46 0.52
C THR A 249 20.83 -2.60 -0.89
N SER A 250 20.75 -1.54 -1.70
CA SER A 250 20.30 -1.63 -3.11
C SER A 250 18.94 -2.30 -3.32
N CYS A 251 18.04 -2.28 -2.33
CA CYS A 251 16.77 -3.03 -2.38
C CYS A 251 15.60 -2.13 -2.83
N THR A 252 14.48 -2.75 -3.21
CA THR A 252 13.19 -2.08 -3.42
C THR A 252 12.11 -2.70 -2.55
N ILE A 253 11.42 -1.90 -1.74
CA ILE A 253 10.41 -2.33 -0.77
C ILE A 253 9.13 -1.51 -1.00
N THR A 254 8.14 -2.09 -1.68
CA THR A 254 6.99 -1.32 -2.19
C THR A 254 5.64 -2.05 -2.17
N GLU A 255 4.53 -1.31 -2.15
CA GLU A 255 3.15 -1.85 -2.16
C GLU A 255 2.82 -2.84 -1.00
N ASN A 256 3.66 -2.96 0.03
CA ASN A 256 3.45 -3.90 1.13
C ASN A 256 2.46 -3.34 2.17
N VAL A 257 1.68 -4.21 2.80
CA VAL A 257 0.52 -3.83 3.64
C VAL A 257 0.60 -4.48 5.02
N ALA A 258 0.43 -3.70 6.08
CA ALA A 258 0.32 -4.19 7.45
C ALA A 258 -0.60 -3.31 8.31
N THR A 259 -0.91 -3.74 9.53
CA THR A 259 -1.63 -2.88 10.48
C THR A 259 -0.78 -1.70 10.95
N LEU A 260 0.55 -1.87 11.02
CA LEU A 260 1.58 -0.84 11.25
C LEU A 260 2.83 -1.22 10.41
N GLY A 261 3.71 -0.28 10.07
CA GLY A 261 5.01 -0.62 9.46
C GLY A 261 4.86 -1.29 8.08
N GLY A 262 4.17 -0.66 7.13
CA GLY A 262 3.82 -1.30 5.85
C GLY A 262 5.03 -1.88 5.11
N GLY A 263 6.11 -1.11 4.93
CA GLY A 263 7.35 -1.59 4.31
C GLY A 263 8.20 -2.42 5.28
N VAL A 264 8.90 -1.74 6.20
CA VAL A 264 9.86 -2.34 7.15
C VAL A 264 9.49 -2.00 8.59
N ALA A 265 9.56 -2.99 9.49
CA ALA A 265 9.39 -2.79 10.93
C ALA A 265 10.60 -3.30 11.73
N ILE A 266 11.18 -2.40 12.51
CA ILE A 266 12.48 -2.52 13.17
C ILE A 266 12.29 -2.55 14.69
N ASP A 267 12.90 -3.54 15.33
CA ASP A 267 12.95 -3.80 16.78
C ASP A 267 14.31 -4.44 17.13
N GLY A 268 15.38 -3.97 16.45
CA GLY A 268 16.75 -4.49 16.52
C GLY A 268 17.68 -3.81 15.51
N ASP A 269 19.00 -3.96 15.68
CA ASP A 269 20.04 -3.19 14.97
C ASP A 269 19.90 -3.29 13.44
N THR A 270 19.45 -2.20 12.79
CA THR A 270 19.14 -2.19 11.35
C THR A 270 19.77 -0.99 10.66
N ASN A 271 20.53 -1.26 9.61
CA ASN A 271 21.11 -0.25 8.74
C ASN A 271 20.57 -0.41 7.31
N ILE A 272 20.17 0.70 6.69
CA ILE A 272 19.59 0.73 5.34
C ILE A 272 20.41 1.66 4.45
N ILE A 273 20.92 1.14 3.33
CA ILE A 273 21.77 1.88 2.38
C ILE A 273 21.14 1.77 0.98
N ASP A 274 21.13 2.84 0.19
CA ASP A 274 20.80 2.82 -1.25
C ASP A 274 19.50 2.09 -1.60
N THR A 275 18.49 2.15 -0.73
CA THR A 275 17.30 1.29 -0.79
C THR A 275 16.04 2.12 -0.98
N ALA A 276 15.25 1.79 -2.01
CA ALA A 276 13.95 2.39 -2.26
C ALA A 276 12.87 1.81 -1.34
N ILE A 277 12.16 2.65 -0.60
CA ILE A 277 11.02 2.25 0.25
C ILE A 277 9.86 3.22 -0.02
N TYR A 278 8.79 2.75 -0.66
CA TYR A 278 7.71 3.63 -1.10
C TYR A 278 6.38 2.93 -1.35
N GLY A 279 5.27 3.67 -1.25
CA GLY A 279 3.94 3.16 -1.63
C GLY A 279 3.42 2.03 -0.73
N ASN A 280 4.06 1.80 0.41
CA ASN A 280 3.62 0.82 1.40
C ASN A 280 2.47 1.40 2.26
N ILE A 281 1.76 0.53 2.99
CA ILE A 281 0.56 0.90 3.76
C ILE A 281 0.61 0.26 5.16
N GLY A 282 0.83 1.09 6.18
CA GLY A 282 0.58 0.80 7.57
C GLY A 282 -0.80 1.35 7.93
N LYS A 283 -1.82 0.48 8.03
CA LYS A 283 -3.24 0.86 8.21
C LYS A 283 -3.44 1.89 9.33
N ASN A 284 -2.72 1.74 10.44
CA ASN A 284 -2.79 2.63 11.58
C ASN A 284 -1.64 3.67 11.63
N GLY A 285 -0.55 3.51 10.88
CA GLY A 285 0.66 4.35 11.00
C GLY A 285 1.94 3.65 10.53
N ALA A 286 2.99 4.45 10.34
CA ALA A 286 4.28 4.05 9.78
C ALA A 286 4.14 3.31 8.44
N ASP A 287 3.72 4.01 7.39
CA ASP A 287 3.50 3.40 6.07
C ASP A 287 4.75 2.70 5.50
N ASP A 288 5.91 3.35 5.46
CA ASP A 288 7.11 2.81 4.82
C ASP A 288 8.11 2.20 5.83
N VAL A 289 8.42 2.90 6.93
CA VAL A 289 9.37 2.42 7.96
C VAL A 289 8.82 2.65 9.36
N ARG A 290 8.91 1.63 10.23
CA ARG A 290 8.66 1.71 11.68
C ARG A 290 9.91 1.30 12.45
N VAL A 291 10.27 2.02 13.51
CA VAL A 291 11.30 1.69 14.50
C VAL A 291 10.67 1.72 15.90
N ALA A 292 11.00 0.72 16.73
CA ALA A 292 10.49 0.58 18.09
C ALA A 292 11.32 1.32 19.14
N THR A 293 10.66 1.68 20.26
CA THR A 293 11.17 2.58 21.30
C THR A 293 12.60 2.26 21.78
N ARG A 294 13.54 3.15 21.45
CA ARG A 294 14.99 3.17 21.83
C ARG A 294 15.92 2.30 20.96
N ILE A 295 15.48 1.85 19.79
CA ILE A 295 16.39 1.22 18.80
C ILE A 295 17.06 2.32 17.96
N PRO A 296 18.40 2.31 17.78
CA PRO A 296 19.07 3.22 16.85
C PRO A 296 18.75 2.86 15.40
N PHE A 297 18.58 3.85 14.53
CA PHE A 297 18.24 3.65 13.13
C PHE A 297 19.03 4.58 12.20
N SER A 298 19.70 3.99 11.22
CA SER A 298 20.44 4.69 10.18
C SER A 298 19.92 4.34 8.79
N MET A 299 19.67 5.37 7.98
CA MET A 299 19.37 5.23 6.56
C MET A 299 20.19 6.24 5.76
N SER A 300 20.91 5.78 4.73
CA SER A 300 21.81 6.63 3.94
C SER A 300 21.85 6.24 2.46
N TYR A 301 22.42 7.12 1.64
CA TYR A 301 22.60 6.96 0.20
C TYR A 301 24.05 7.29 -0.16
N THR A 302 24.69 6.50 -1.02
CA THR A 302 26.14 6.60 -1.29
C THR A 302 26.51 7.57 -2.40
N GLU A 303 25.60 7.82 -3.34
CA GLU A 303 25.73 8.87 -4.37
C GLU A 303 24.66 9.95 -4.18
N SER A 304 23.40 9.56 -4.35
CA SER A 304 22.22 10.43 -4.27
C SER A 304 20.98 9.54 -4.09
N MET A 305 19.87 10.11 -3.64
CA MET A 305 18.60 9.40 -3.70
C MET A 305 18.07 9.30 -5.16
N ASP A 306 18.48 10.24 -6.02
CA ASP A 306 18.07 10.31 -7.43
C ASP A 306 18.48 9.07 -8.25
N SER A 307 19.67 8.50 -7.98
CA SER A 307 20.14 7.28 -8.66
C SER A 307 19.47 6.00 -8.17
N ILE A 308 18.67 6.06 -7.09
CA ILE A 308 17.95 4.91 -6.50
C ILE A 308 16.47 4.90 -6.92
N TYR A 309 15.76 6.03 -6.85
CA TYR A 309 14.33 6.10 -7.14
C TYR A 309 14.05 6.53 -8.60
N THR A 310 14.46 5.68 -9.54
CA THR A 310 14.56 6.01 -10.98
C THR A 310 13.27 6.43 -11.69
N GLU A 311 12.07 6.09 -11.17
CA GLU A 311 10.79 6.45 -11.78
C GLU A 311 10.14 7.71 -11.19
N ASN A 312 10.22 7.92 -9.87
CA ASN A 312 9.64 9.07 -9.17
C ASN A 312 10.50 9.39 -7.94
N GLN A 313 10.90 10.65 -7.77
CA GLN A 313 11.75 11.05 -6.64
C GLN A 313 10.94 11.37 -5.37
N PRO A 314 11.39 10.92 -4.18
CA PRO A 314 10.87 11.40 -2.90
C PRO A 314 11.31 12.84 -2.61
N ILE A 315 10.36 13.74 -2.33
CA ILE A 315 10.60 15.16 -1.97
C ILE A 315 10.75 15.39 -0.46
N GLY A 316 10.48 14.37 0.35
CA GLY A 316 10.44 14.46 1.80
C GLY A 316 9.92 13.18 2.44
N PHE A 317 9.88 13.16 3.77
CA PHE A 317 9.13 12.17 4.55
C PHE A 317 8.32 12.83 5.67
N TYR A 318 7.18 12.24 6.00
CA TYR A 318 6.42 12.58 7.20
C TYR A 318 6.76 11.61 8.33
N LYS A 319 6.86 12.11 9.57
CA LYS A 319 6.81 11.23 10.74
C LYS A 319 5.37 10.76 10.94
N ASP A 320 5.14 9.47 10.75
CA ASP A 320 3.81 8.87 10.56
C ASP A 320 3.37 8.06 11.79
N TYR A 321 2.87 8.74 12.81
CA TYR A 321 2.42 8.14 14.07
C TYR A 321 0.89 8.06 14.17
N MET A 322 0.36 7.00 14.80
CA MET A 322 -1.07 6.68 14.85
C MET A 322 -2.02 7.82 15.22
N GLY A 323 -1.62 8.74 16.10
CA GLY A 323 -2.45 9.88 16.52
C GLY A 323 -2.36 11.11 15.61
N ASN A 324 -1.21 11.33 14.98
CA ASN A 324 -0.83 12.59 14.32
C ASN A 324 -0.38 12.37 12.86
N ARG A 325 -0.89 11.33 12.19
CA ARG A 325 -0.55 11.01 10.79
C ARG A 325 -0.70 12.27 9.91
N PHE A 326 0.38 12.65 9.23
CA PHE A 326 0.44 13.77 8.29
C PHE A 326 0.24 15.19 8.89
N ASP A 327 0.50 15.41 10.18
CA ASP A 327 0.68 16.77 10.71
C ASP A 327 1.99 17.39 10.21
N ALA A 328 1.91 18.08 9.08
CA ALA A 328 3.05 18.76 8.47
C ALA A 328 3.66 19.87 9.34
N SER A 329 2.90 20.44 10.30
CA SER A 329 3.38 21.56 11.13
C SER A 329 4.43 21.15 12.18
N THR A 330 4.45 19.87 12.56
CA THR A 330 5.42 19.34 13.53
C THR A 330 6.20 18.10 13.05
N ASN A 331 5.77 17.44 11.97
CA ASN A 331 6.30 16.14 11.54
C ASN A 331 6.76 16.04 10.07
N ALA A 332 6.72 17.11 9.27
CA ALA A 332 7.32 17.09 7.93
C ALA A 332 8.85 17.24 8.01
N VAL A 333 9.57 16.37 7.31
CA VAL A 333 11.01 16.54 7.03
C VAL A 333 11.17 16.61 5.51
N PHE A 334 11.32 17.83 5.00
CA PHE A 334 11.62 18.05 3.58
C PHE A 334 13.09 17.71 3.32
N ILE A 335 13.30 17.06 2.18
CA ILE A 335 14.62 16.61 1.74
C ILE A 335 15.25 17.73 0.92
N GLY A 336 16.48 18.13 1.27
CA GLY A 336 17.28 19.06 0.48
C GLY A 336 17.97 18.35 -0.68
N GLU A 337 18.87 19.06 -1.39
CA GLU A 337 19.64 18.50 -2.52
C GLU A 337 20.49 17.27 -2.15
N VAL A 338 20.76 17.04 -0.86
CA VAL A 338 21.41 15.85 -0.31
C VAL A 338 20.74 15.45 1.01
N ILE A 339 20.58 14.15 1.25
CA ILE A 339 20.21 13.58 2.56
C ILE A 339 21.46 13.05 3.25
N ASP A 340 21.76 13.60 4.42
CA ASP A 340 22.65 13.00 5.41
C ASP A 340 21.95 13.11 6.77
N CYS A 341 21.18 12.09 7.14
CA CYS A 341 20.37 12.10 8.35
C CYS A 341 20.49 10.81 9.17
N GLU A 342 21.21 10.89 10.29
CA GLU A 342 21.08 9.94 11.39
C GLU A 342 19.71 10.17 12.07
N ILE A 343 18.93 9.10 12.28
CA ILE A 343 17.54 9.18 12.75
C ILE A 343 17.47 8.63 14.18
N ASP A 344 18.05 9.38 15.12
CA ASP A 344 18.17 9.05 16.55
C ASP A 344 16.84 9.09 17.34
N SER A 345 15.68 9.00 16.68
CA SER A 345 14.37 9.11 17.34
C SER A 345 13.95 7.77 17.94
N PRO A 346 13.63 7.68 19.25
CA PRO A 346 13.42 6.40 19.92
C PRO A 346 12.22 5.64 19.36
N ASP A 347 11.08 6.29 19.14
CA ASP A 347 10.03 5.77 18.27
C ASP A 347 10.10 6.55 16.96
N PHE A 348 10.13 5.85 15.82
CA PHE A 348 10.11 6.47 14.49
C PHE A 348 9.10 5.75 13.60
N GLY A 349 8.19 6.50 13.00
CA GLY A 349 7.33 6.02 11.91
C GLY A 349 7.54 6.96 10.73
N ALA A 350 7.63 6.43 9.51
CA ALA A 350 7.89 7.23 8.32
C ALA A 350 6.96 6.87 7.16
N LYS A 351 6.65 7.88 6.35
CA LYS A 351 6.16 7.73 4.97
C LYS A 351 6.99 8.62 4.04
N PHE A 352 7.53 8.07 2.96
CA PHE A 352 8.18 8.83 1.90
C PHE A 352 7.12 9.42 0.95
N VAL A 353 7.38 10.61 0.41
CA VAL A 353 6.40 11.41 -0.34
C VAL A 353 6.93 11.77 -1.70
N PHE A 354 6.23 11.41 -2.77
CA PHE A 354 6.76 11.47 -4.14
C PHE A 354 6.21 12.66 -4.92
N ALA A 355 6.99 13.14 -5.90
CA ALA A 355 6.53 14.16 -6.86
C ALA A 355 5.23 13.77 -7.61
N SER A 356 4.96 12.46 -7.73
CA SER A 356 3.73 11.88 -8.29
C SER A 356 2.54 11.80 -7.32
N ASP A 357 2.79 11.80 -6.00
CA ASP A 357 1.74 11.84 -4.97
C ASP A 357 1.14 13.25 -4.85
N LEU A 358 1.86 14.24 -5.38
CA LEU A 358 1.42 15.62 -5.49
C LEU A 358 0.40 15.72 -6.66
N PRO A 359 -0.79 16.31 -6.48
CA PRO A 359 -1.69 16.60 -7.59
C PRO A 359 -1.00 17.49 -8.63
N LYS A 360 -1.21 17.17 -9.92
CA LYS A 360 -0.63 17.92 -11.04
C LYS A 360 -1.08 19.38 -11.05
N GLU A 361 -0.18 20.25 -11.45
CA GLU A 361 -0.42 21.69 -11.63
C GLU A 361 -1.56 21.93 -12.64
N PRO A 362 -2.52 22.84 -12.35
CA PRO A 362 -3.66 23.08 -13.22
C PRO A 362 -3.29 23.92 -14.44
N GLU A 363 -3.82 23.58 -15.62
CA GLU A 363 -3.77 24.45 -16.79
C GLU A 363 -4.48 25.77 -16.49
N GLN A 364 -3.78 26.89 -16.69
CA GLN A 364 -4.25 28.23 -16.32
C GLN A 364 -5.29 28.74 -17.33
N PRO A 365 -6.53 29.08 -16.90
CA PRO A 365 -7.52 29.67 -17.80
C PRO A 365 -7.09 31.08 -18.25
N GLU A 366 -7.22 31.38 -19.55
CA GLU A 366 -7.00 32.74 -20.07
C GLU A 366 -8.01 33.74 -19.46
N LEU A 367 -7.50 34.84 -18.91
CA LEU A 367 -8.30 35.91 -18.29
C LEU A 367 -8.85 36.87 -19.35
N PRO A 368 -10.19 37.04 -19.47
CA PRO A 368 -10.79 38.11 -20.27
C PRO A 368 -10.68 39.48 -19.57
N GLU A 369 -10.69 40.57 -20.34
CA GLU A 369 -10.49 41.93 -19.83
C GLU A 369 -11.64 42.44 -18.93
N GLU A 370 -11.26 43.29 -17.97
CA GLU A 370 -12.13 43.85 -16.92
C GLU A 370 -13.06 44.96 -17.43
N THR A 371 -14.36 44.91 -17.07
CA THR A 371 -15.29 46.05 -17.25
C THR A 371 -16.20 46.24 -16.03
N ALA A 372 -16.51 47.51 -15.71
CA ALA A 372 -17.09 47.92 -14.43
C ALA A 372 -18.64 47.80 -14.35
N PRO A 373 -19.23 47.66 -13.14
CA PRO A 373 -20.60 47.17 -12.96
C PRO A 373 -21.71 48.26 -12.89
N ALA A 374 -22.97 47.82 -12.99
CA ALA A 374 -24.17 48.60 -12.69
C ALA A 374 -25.18 47.79 -11.83
N PRO A 375 -25.83 48.36 -10.79
CA PRO A 375 -26.64 47.60 -9.82
C PRO A 375 -28.17 47.78 -9.96
N THR A 376 -28.99 46.83 -9.44
CA THR A 376 -30.36 47.10 -8.89
C THR A 376 -30.97 45.90 -8.11
N ARG A 377 -31.94 46.18 -7.22
CA ARG A 377 -32.71 45.29 -6.29
C ARG A 377 -33.93 46.12 -5.79
N PRO A 378 -35.12 45.62 -5.34
CA PRO A 378 -35.52 44.32 -4.75
C PRO A 378 -36.77 43.70 -5.51
N SER A 379 -37.76 42.94 -4.99
CA SER A 379 -38.19 42.46 -3.64
C SER A 379 -39.20 41.29 -3.68
N HIS A 380 -39.10 40.38 -2.69
CA HIS A 380 -40.12 39.56 -2.01
C HIS A 380 -41.42 39.05 -2.69
N SER A 381 -41.72 37.76 -2.51
CA SER A 381 -42.81 37.29 -1.62
C SER A 381 -42.61 35.80 -1.24
N GLY A 382 -43.27 35.29 -0.19
CA GLY A 382 -43.13 33.91 0.28
C GLY A 382 -44.40 33.37 0.94
N HIS A 383 -44.40 32.10 1.39
CA HIS A 383 -45.51 31.43 2.09
C HIS A 383 -45.00 30.48 3.19
N HIS A 384 -45.81 30.23 4.23
CA HIS A 384 -45.48 29.39 5.39
C HIS A 384 -46.26 28.07 5.41
N HIS A 385 -45.67 27.06 6.06
CA HIS A 385 -46.39 26.03 6.83
C HIS A 385 -45.67 25.79 8.17
N SER A 386 -46.34 25.17 9.15
CA SER A 386 -45.97 25.30 10.58
C SER A 386 -46.11 24.01 11.40
N THR A 387 -45.51 24.05 12.60
CA THR A 387 -45.59 23.14 13.77
C THR A 387 -44.61 21.95 13.81
N PRO A 388 -44.22 21.47 15.02
CA PRO A 388 -44.35 22.05 16.36
C PRO A 388 -42.99 22.51 16.97
N SER A 389 -43.03 23.29 18.05
CA SER A 389 -41.82 23.77 18.74
C SER A 389 -41.41 22.85 19.90
N MET A 390 -40.14 22.44 19.91
CA MET A 390 -39.40 22.13 21.14
C MET A 390 -38.49 23.34 21.43
N THR A 391 -38.73 24.03 22.54
CA THR A 391 -37.91 25.17 22.97
C THR A 391 -36.48 24.75 23.29
N PRO A 392 -35.46 25.31 22.62
CA PRO A 392 -34.09 25.25 23.14
C PRO A 392 -34.02 25.97 24.49
N GLN A 393 -33.22 25.46 25.42
CA GLN A 393 -32.79 26.28 26.56
C GLN A 393 -31.91 27.41 26.03
N LYS A 394 -32.33 28.66 26.25
CA LYS A 394 -31.48 29.82 26.01
C LYS A 394 -30.54 29.99 27.19
N ASP A 395 -29.29 29.58 27.02
CA ASP A 395 -28.18 30.00 27.87
C ASP A 395 -26.89 30.06 27.06
N GLU A 396 -26.05 31.04 27.39
CA GLU A 396 -24.76 31.41 26.76
C GLU A 396 -24.77 31.63 25.22
N THR A 397 -24.44 32.86 24.80
CA THR A 397 -24.18 33.20 23.38
C THR A 397 -22.90 32.51 22.91
N VAL A 398 -23.04 31.47 22.09
CA VAL A 398 -21.92 30.70 21.56
C VAL A 398 -21.14 31.54 20.55
N LYS A 399 -20.01 32.12 20.98
CA LYS A 399 -18.98 32.64 20.09
C LYS A 399 -18.38 31.48 19.27
N LEU A 400 -18.12 31.73 18.00
CA LEU A 400 -17.55 30.76 17.07
C LEU A 400 -16.04 31.03 16.92
N CYS A 401 -15.22 30.44 17.79
CA CYS A 401 -13.79 30.72 17.89
C CYS A 401 -12.91 29.47 17.72
N ALA A 402 -11.87 29.58 16.89
CA ALA A 402 -10.81 28.59 16.74
C ALA A 402 -9.44 29.29 16.89
N GLY A 403 -8.84 29.20 18.08
CA GLY A 403 -7.68 30.02 18.43
C GLY A 403 -8.00 31.51 18.30
N ASN A 404 -7.24 32.25 17.49
CA ASN A 404 -7.47 33.68 17.22
C ASN A 404 -8.51 33.94 16.11
N ALA A 405 -9.08 32.91 15.50
CA ALA A 405 -10.06 33.04 14.41
C ALA A 405 -11.49 33.00 14.97
N GLU A 406 -12.13 34.17 15.10
CA GLU A 406 -13.54 34.31 15.47
C GLU A 406 -14.40 34.59 14.21
N LEU A 407 -15.46 33.81 14.00
CA LEU A 407 -16.47 34.07 12.98
C LEU A 407 -17.48 35.11 13.50
N ASP A 408 -17.67 36.15 12.70
CA ASP A 408 -18.60 37.24 12.90
C ASP A 408 -19.99 36.81 12.43
N SER A 409 -20.84 36.38 13.36
CA SER A 409 -22.19 35.91 13.05
C SER A 409 -23.12 36.99 12.47
N ASP A 410 -22.80 38.28 12.65
CA ASP A 410 -23.59 39.38 12.10
C ASP A 410 -23.23 39.69 10.63
N LYS A 411 -22.07 39.21 10.14
CA LYS A 411 -21.75 39.23 8.71
C LYS A 411 -22.53 38.14 7.95
N PRO A 412 -23.33 38.49 6.92
CA PRO A 412 -24.11 37.50 6.17
C PRO A 412 -23.19 36.62 5.32
N PHE A 413 -23.34 35.30 5.42
CA PHE A 413 -22.55 34.34 4.64
C PHE A 413 -23.19 34.20 3.24
N VAL A 414 -22.58 34.80 2.21
CA VAL A 414 -23.21 34.97 0.87
C VAL A 414 -22.30 34.62 -0.30
N LEU A 415 -22.88 34.03 -1.34
CA LEU A 415 -22.22 33.74 -2.61
C LEU A 415 -22.01 35.03 -3.44
N ALA A 416 -20.96 35.04 -4.25
CA ALA A 416 -20.67 36.10 -5.22
C ALA A 416 -21.02 35.69 -6.68
N GLY A 417 -21.66 34.53 -6.88
CA GLY A 417 -21.86 33.94 -8.21
C GLY A 417 -20.57 33.43 -8.85
N TYR A 418 -20.57 33.36 -10.19
CA TYR A 418 -19.37 33.13 -11.02
C TYR A 418 -19.06 34.29 -11.99
N GLY A 419 -19.68 35.47 -11.79
CA GLY A 419 -19.54 36.64 -12.66
C GLY A 419 -20.52 36.70 -13.83
N ASP A 420 -21.24 35.60 -14.12
CA ASP A 420 -22.29 35.52 -15.15
C ASP A 420 -23.64 36.11 -14.73
N GLY A 421 -23.74 36.65 -13.51
CA GLY A 421 -24.97 37.19 -12.92
C GLY A 421 -25.85 36.16 -12.19
N GLN A 422 -25.43 34.89 -12.10
CA GLN A 422 -26.16 33.84 -11.37
C GLN A 422 -25.37 33.37 -10.13
N LEU A 423 -26.08 32.89 -9.11
CA LEU A 423 -25.48 32.45 -7.85
C LEU A 423 -24.95 31.01 -7.89
N HIS A 424 -25.50 30.16 -8.77
CA HIS A 424 -25.18 28.73 -8.92
C HIS A 424 -25.28 27.98 -7.59
N GLU A 425 -26.47 28.01 -6.99
CA GLU A 425 -26.74 27.44 -5.66
C GLU A 425 -26.81 25.90 -5.67
N ASN A 426 -27.19 25.30 -6.80
CA ASN A 426 -27.25 23.84 -6.96
C ASN A 426 -25.90 23.19 -7.29
N ASP A 427 -24.89 23.99 -7.64
CA ASP A 427 -23.58 23.48 -8.02
C ASP A 427 -22.80 22.98 -6.78
N PRO A 428 -22.00 21.91 -6.92
CA PRO A 428 -21.02 21.51 -5.91
C PRO A 428 -20.11 22.67 -5.49
N ILE A 429 -19.85 22.78 -4.19
CA ILE A 429 -18.90 23.76 -3.67
C ILE A 429 -17.50 23.14 -3.54
N THR A 430 -16.48 23.79 -4.10
CA THR A 430 -15.09 23.35 -3.90
C THR A 430 -14.54 23.81 -2.55
N ARG A 431 -13.54 23.11 -2.04
CA ARG A 431 -12.88 23.44 -0.76
C ARG A 431 -12.31 24.87 -0.74
N ALA A 432 -11.75 25.36 -1.84
CA ALA A 432 -11.30 26.75 -1.98
C ALA A 432 -12.45 27.77 -1.94
N GLN A 433 -13.58 27.48 -2.60
CA GLN A 433 -14.75 28.36 -2.54
C GLN A 433 -15.27 28.45 -1.10
N PHE A 434 -15.39 27.32 -0.40
CA PHE A 434 -15.83 27.31 0.99
C PHE A 434 -14.86 28.07 1.92
N ALA A 435 -13.55 27.85 1.77
CA ALA A 435 -12.52 28.56 2.54
C ALA A 435 -12.67 30.08 2.43
N VAL A 436 -12.83 30.60 1.21
CA VAL A 436 -12.94 32.05 0.96
C VAL A 436 -14.26 32.63 1.48
N LEU A 437 -15.37 31.89 1.41
CA LEU A 437 -16.62 32.31 2.04
C LEU A 437 -16.49 32.39 3.57
N LEU A 438 -15.92 31.35 4.19
CA LEU A 438 -15.68 31.30 5.63
C LEU A 438 -14.73 32.42 6.10
N TYR A 439 -13.70 32.74 5.30
CA TYR A 439 -12.74 33.81 5.59
C TYR A 439 -13.35 35.21 5.54
N ARG A 440 -14.28 35.44 4.61
CA ARG A 440 -15.04 36.71 4.54
C ARG A 440 -15.82 36.96 5.84
N SER A 441 -16.38 35.90 6.42
CA SER A 441 -17.12 35.92 7.70
C SER A 441 -16.25 35.99 8.96
N LEU A 442 -14.92 36.08 8.90
CA LEU A 442 -14.13 36.41 10.10
C LEU A 442 -14.42 37.82 10.63
N THR A 443 -14.27 38.01 11.94
CA THR A 443 -14.15 39.36 12.52
C THR A 443 -12.93 40.08 11.92
N ASP A 444 -12.97 41.42 11.92
CA ASP A 444 -11.88 42.17 11.28
C ASP A 444 -10.64 42.21 12.18
N ASP A 445 -10.81 42.10 13.50
CA ASP A 445 -9.74 41.84 14.47
C ASP A 445 -9.06 40.48 14.22
N SER A 446 -9.81 39.40 13.96
CA SER A 446 -9.22 38.10 13.61
C SER A 446 -8.46 38.12 12.29
N LYS A 447 -8.96 38.86 11.28
CA LYS A 447 -8.22 39.07 10.01
C LYS A 447 -6.91 39.83 10.23
N ALA A 448 -6.92 40.84 11.11
CA ALA A 448 -5.70 41.58 11.47
C ALA A 448 -4.71 40.73 12.29
N ALA A 449 -5.22 39.92 13.23
CA ALA A 449 -4.40 39.07 14.11
C ALA A 449 -3.77 37.85 13.39
N LEU A 450 -4.32 37.47 12.23
CA LEU A 450 -3.84 36.36 11.39
C LEU A 450 -3.27 36.84 10.04
N ALA A 451 -3.06 38.14 9.88
CA ALA A 451 -2.47 38.73 8.69
C ALA A 451 -1.01 38.24 8.49
N GLY A 452 -0.71 37.76 7.28
CA GLY A 452 0.62 37.24 6.95
C GLY A 452 0.83 35.76 7.28
N SER A 453 -0.19 35.02 7.72
CA SER A 453 -0.12 33.55 7.79
C SER A 453 0.29 32.96 6.43
N THR A 454 1.32 32.12 6.43
CA THR A 454 1.81 31.40 5.25
C THR A 454 1.05 30.08 5.05
N SER A 455 0.83 29.67 3.80
CA SER A 455 0.30 28.33 3.53
C SER A 455 1.32 27.26 3.97
N VAL A 456 0.81 26.21 4.61
CA VAL A 456 1.55 24.95 4.86
C VAL A 456 1.27 23.89 3.78
N PHE A 457 0.50 24.24 2.76
CA PHE A 457 0.07 23.35 1.68
C PHE A 457 0.67 23.74 0.33
N THR A 458 1.17 22.76 -0.41
CA THR A 458 1.93 22.94 -1.65
C THR A 458 1.06 23.30 -2.85
N ASP A 459 -0.21 22.89 -2.86
CA ASP A 459 -1.23 23.28 -3.87
C ASP A 459 -1.95 24.61 -3.54
N VAL A 460 -1.29 25.51 -2.82
CA VAL A 460 -1.78 26.85 -2.53
C VAL A 460 -0.73 27.89 -2.96
N PRO A 461 -0.63 28.18 -4.28
CA PRO A 461 0.30 29.16 -4.82
C PRO A 461 0.25 30.53 -4.15
N ASN A 462 1.37 31.26 -4.23
CA ASN A 462 1.53 32.59 -3.61
C ASN A 462 0.60 33.68 -4.16
N ASP A 463 0.03 33.46 -5.34
CA ASP A 463 -0.88 34.31 -6.10
C ASP A 463 -2.32 33.75 -6.18
N SER A 464 -2.58 32.57 -5.59
CA SER A 464 -3.89 31.93 -5.68
C SER A 464 -4.98 32.71 -4.92
N TRP A 465 -6.16 32.90 -5.55
CA TRP A 465 -7.26 33.73 -5.01
C TRP A 465 -7.86 33.23 -3.69
N TYR A 466 -7.55 31.98 -3.30
CA TYR A 466 -7.94 31.37 -2.03
C TYR A 466 -6.81 31.33 -0.99
N ARG A 467 -5.60 31.80 -1.32
CA ARG A 467 -4.40 31.70 -0.48
C ARG A 467 -4.64 32.13 0.96
N ASP A 468 -5.01 33.40 1.16
CA ASP A 468 -5.07 33.98 2.51
C ASP A 468 -6.10 33.26 3.37
N ALA A 469 -7.26 32.94 2.79
CA ALA A 469 -8.31 32.17 3.45
C ALA A 469 -7.82 30.78 3.91
N VAL A 470 -7.12 30.06 3.03
CA VAL A 470 -6.59 28.73 3.35
C VAL A 470 -5.44 28.83 4.35
N SER A 471 -4.52 29.77 4.17
CA SER A 471 -3.33 29.96 5.03
C SER A 471 -3.73 30.36 6.45
N VAL A 472 -4.70 31.28 6.59
CA VAL A 472 -5.24 31.71 7.89
C VAL A 472 -5.88 30.53 8.62
N PHE A 473 -6.80 29.80 7.98
CA PHE A 473 -7.46 28.66 8.64
C PHE A 473 -6.56 27.44 8.82
N ALA A 474 -5.50 27.27 8.03
CA ALA A 474 -4.47 26.26 8.27
C ALA A 474 -3.67 26.60 9.54
N SER A 475 -3.27 27.88 9.70
CA SER A 475 -2.48 28.33 10.85
C SER A 475 -3.18 28.21 12.21
N VAL A 476 -4.52 28.04 12.21
CA VAL A 476 -5.33 27.75 13.42
C VAL A 476 -5.96 26.35 13.42
N GLY A 477 -5.58 25.46 12.50
CA GLY A 477 -6.07 24.07 12.44
C GLY A 477 -7.55 23.90 12.08
N VAL A 478 -8.18 24.92 11.50
CA VAL A 478 -9.58 24.90 11.01
C VAL A 478 -9.68 24.20 9.66
N LEU A 479 -8.77 24.49 8.74
CA LEU A 479 -8.70 23.85 7.42
C LEU A 479 -7.48 22.93 7.34
N ASN A 480 -7.76 21.62 7.35
CA ASN A 480 -6.73 20.58 7.26
C ASN A 480 -6.69 20.01 5.83
N GLY A 481 -5.47 19.77 5.36
CA GLY A 481 -5.18 19.07 4.12
C GLY A 481 -4.96 17.56 4.31
N CYS A 482 -4.45 16.91 3.28
CA CYS A 482 -3.98 15.53 3.29
C CYS A 482 -2.67 15.46 2.49
N ASN A 483 -1.65 14.75 2.99
CA ASN A 483 -0.32 14.62 2.35
C ASN A 483 0.39 15.95 2.02
N GLY A 484 0.06 17.06 2.69
CA GLY A 484 0.58 18.40 2.37
C GLY A 484 -0.26 19.18 1.34
N PHE A 485 -1.44 18.66 0.96
CA PHE A 485 -2.33 19.25 -0.02
C PHE A 485 -3.65 19.70 0.60
N PHE A 486 -4.03 20.95 0.35
CA PHE A 486 -5.34 21.47 0.70
C PHE A 486 -6.45 20.86 -0.17
N ARG A 487 -6.11 20.46 -1.40
CA ARG A 487 -7.03 20.01 -2.47
C ARG A 487 -8.09 21.08 -2.77
N PRO A 488 -7.71 22.28 -3.27
CA PRO A 488 -8.60 23.43 -3.41
C PRO A 488 -9.81 23.19 -4.33
N ASN A 489 -9.62 22.35 -5.35
CA ASN A 489 -10.62 22.07 -6.39
C ASN A 489 -11.51 20.87 -6.09
N ASP A 490 -11.20 20.08 -5.04
CA ASP A 490 -12.06 18.99 -4.60
C ASP A 490 -13.40 19.53 -4.10
N ASN A 491 -14.49 18.83 -4.43
CA ASN A 491 -15.82 19.11 -3.89
C ASN A 491 -15.89 18.76 -2.40
N LEU A 492 -16.49 19.66 -1.60
CA LEU A 492 -16.67 19.46 -0.18
C LEU A 492 -17.76 18.41 0.10
N THR A 493 -17.51 17.50 1.04
CA THR A 493 -18.54 16.57 1.54
C THR A 493 -19.23 17.10 2.80
N TYR A 494 -20.43 16.62 3.10
CA TYR A 494 -21.20 17.04 4.29
C TYR A 494 -20.42 16.77 5.60
N GLY A 495 -19.72 15.63 5.68
CA GLY A 495 -18.84 15.30 6.80
C GLY A 495 -17.65 16.26 6.93
N GLN A 496 -17.05 16.70 5.81
CA GLN A 496 -16.00 17.72 5.82
C GLN A 496 -16.53 19.10 6.24
N LEU A 497 -17.68 19.52 5.72
CA LEU A 497 -18.36 20.76 6.11
C LEU A 497 -18.60 20.81 7.63
N ILE A 498 -19.23 19.78 8.19
CA ILE A 498 -19.51 19.67 9.62
C ILE A 498 -18.22 19.60 10.44
N ALA A 499 -17.19 18.88 9.98
CA ALA A 499 -15.90 18.78 10.67
C ALA A 499 -15.11 20.09 10.68
N ILE A 500 -15.28 20.98 9.69
CA ILE A 500 -14.66 22.32 9.68
C ILE A 500 -15.43 23.25 10.62
N LEU A 501 -16.77 23.29 10.51
CA LEU A 501 -17.61 24.19 11.31
C LEU A 501 -17.55 23.88 12.82
N THR A 502 -17.46 22.59 13.20
CA THR A 502 -17.36 22.19 14.61
C THR A 502 -16.00 22.44 15.26
N ARG A 503 -14.99 22.95 14.53
CA ARG A 503 -13.71 23.39 15.11
C ARG A 503 -13.78 24.77 15.78
N PHE A 504 -14.88 25.51 15.58
CA PHE A 504 -15.13 26.82 16.20
C PHE A 504 -15.90 26.74 17.53
N VAL A 505 -16.15 25.54 18.06
CA VAL A 505 -16.93 25.31 19.28
C VAL A 505 -16.35 24.15 20.09
N ASP A 506 -16.58 24.16 21.41
CA ASP A 506 -16.22 23.03 22.27
C ASP A 506 -16.93 21.74 21.86
N ALA A 507 -16.22 20.60 21.92
CA ALA A 507 -16.81 19.31 21.60
C ALA A 507 -17.93 18.95 22.60
N LYS A 508 -19.14 18.69 22.09
CA LYS A 508 -20.32 18.32 22.89
C LYS A 508 -20.86 16.95 22.48
N THR A 509 -21.48 16.26 23.43
CA THR A 509 -22.17 14.99 23.21
C THR A 509 -23.69 15.18 23.31
N ALA A 510 -24.42 14.43 22.49
CA ALA A 510 -25.87 14.31 22.54
C ALA A 510 -26.26 12.83 22.36
N PRO A 511 -27.45 12.40 22.83
CA PRO A 511 -28.01 11.10 22.48
C PRO A 511 -28.26 11.04 20.97
N MET A 512 -27.61 10.08 20.30
CA MET A 512 -27.82 9.82 18.87
C MET A 512 -28.80 8.65 18.66
N PRO A 513 -29.56 8.63 17.56
CA PRO A 513 -30.17 7.39 17.07
C PRO A 513 -29.09 6.39 16.63
N ASP A 514 -29.48 5.12 16.48
CA ASP A 514 -28.63 4.14 15.79
C ASP A 514 -28.51 4.51 14.31
N VAL A 515 -27.28 4.54 13.77
CA VAL A 515 -26.98 5.11 12.46
C VAL A 515 -25.87 4.33 11.73
N PRO A 516 -26.00 4.12 10.40
CA PRO A 516 -25.03 3.32 9.64
C PRO A 516 -23.64 3.96 9.56
N TYR A 517 -23.53 5.27 9.80
CA TYR A 517 -22.27 6.01 9.80
C TYR A 517 -21.59 6.09 11.18
N ALA A 518 -22.01 5.31 12.19
CA ALA A 518 -21.41 5.34 13.54
C ALA A 518 -19.89 5.07 13.57
N ALA A 519 -19.36 4.35 12.58
CA ALA A 519 -17.92 4.10 12.40
C ALA A 519 -17.20 5.13 11.49
N HIS A 520 -17.92 6.10 10.93
CA HIS A 520 -17.36 7.10 10.01
C HIS A 520 -16.51 8.14 10.77
N TRP A 521 -15.41 8.60 10.18
CA TRP A 521 -14.44 9.50 10.83
C TRP A 521 -15.08 10.81 11.36
N ALA A 522 -16.06 11.36 10.63
CA ALA A 522 -16.78 12.58 11.02
C ALA A 522 -17.86 12.37 12.11
N TYR A 523 -18.09 11.14 12.60
CA TYR A 523 -19.19 10.83 13.53
C TYR A 523 -19.18 11.72 14.78
N LYS A 524 -18.00 11.95 15.40
CA LYS A 524 -17.87 12.82 16.58
C LYS A 524 -18.23 14.29 16.30
N ASN A 525 -17.92 14.78 15.10
CA ASN A 525 -18.29 16.12 14.65
C ASN A 525 -19.80 16.22 14.41
N ILE A 526 -20.41 15.18 13.82
CA ILE A 526 -21.87 15.10 13.62
C ILE A 526 -22.61 15.07 14.97
N VAL A 527 -22.12 14.32 15.96
CA VAL A 527 -22.62 14.32 17.34
C VAL A 527 -22.55 15.73 17.96
N THR A 528 -21.43 16.45 17.77
CA THR A 528 -21.27 17.82 18.27
C THR A 528 -22.24 18.78 17.58
N ALA A 529 -22.37 18.72 16.26
CA ALA A 529 -23.30 19.57 15.50
C ALA A 529 -24.77 19.30 15.85
N ALA A 530 -25.14 18.05 16.15
CA ALA A 530 -26.45 17.70 16.69
C ALA A 530 -26.64 18.27 18.12
N ALA A 531 -25.61 18.24 18.97
CA ALA A 531 -25.65 18.79 20.33
C ALA A 531 -25.81 20.33 20.38
N TYR A 532 -25.31 21.06 19.37
CA TYR A 532 -25.59 22.49 19.18
C TYR A 532 -26.88 22.75 18.36
N GLY A 533 -27.62 21.71 17.97
CA GLY A 533 -28.87 21.82 17.20
C GLY A 533 -28.70 22.29 15.75
N TRP A 534 -27.49 22.25 15.21
CA TRP A 534 -27.19 22.58 13.80
C TRP A 534 -27.76 21.53 12.84
N ILE A 535 -27.80 20.27 13.27
CA ILE A 535 -28.41 19.14 12.56
C ILE A 535 -29.74 18.82 13.26
N GLN A 536 -30.85 18.85 12.52
CA GLN A 536 -32.20 18.62 13.07
C GLN A 536 -32.64 17.15 12.96
N ASP A 537 -32.26 16.47 11.87
CA ASP A 537 -32.40 15.02 11.72
C ASP A 537 -31.01 14.39 11.50
N ALA A 538 -30.51 13.72 12.53
CA ALA A 538 -29.25 12.99 12.48
C ALA A 538 -29.37 11.66 11.72
N ALA A 539 -30.53 11.02 11.69
CA ALA A 539 -30.69 9.70 11.09
C ALA A 539 -30.53 9.75 9.56
N SER A 540 -30.96 10.85 8.93
CA SER A 540 -30.83 11.07 7.48
C SER A 540 -29.46 11.61 7.01
N VAL A 541 -28.47 11.79 7.91
CA VAL A 541 -27.15 12.32 7.55
C VAL A 541 -26.37 11.31 6.69
N GLN A 542 -25.89 11.77 5.53
CA GLN A 542 -25.00 11.03 4.65
C GLN A 542 -23.66 11.79 4.61
N PRO A 543 -22.61 11.38 5.35
CA PRO A 543 -21.42 12.21 5.53
C PRO A 543 -20.56 12.35 4.27
N ASP A 544 -20.53 11.33 3.41
CA ASP A 544 -19.71 11.33 2.20
C ASP A 544 -20.38 11.99 0.98
N ARG A 545 -21.65 12.43 1.10
CA ARG A 545 -22.30 13.16 0.01
C ARG A 545 -21.61 14.51 -0.21
N ILE A 546 -21.47 14.89 -1.48
CA ILE A 546 -21.10 16.26 -1.86
C ILE A 546 -22.21 17.22 -1.42
N VAL A 547 -21.81 18.43 -0.97
CA VAL A 547 -22.73 19.53 -0.66
C VAL A 547 -22.73 20.58 -1.76
N THR A 548 -23.89 21.19 -2.00
CA THR A 548 -24.01 22.32 -2.94
C THR A 548 -23.67 23.64 -2.28
N ARG A 549 -23.42 24.67 -3.10
CA ARG A 549 -23.16 26.05 -2.67
C ARG A 549 -24.32 26.63 -1.86
N GLY A 550 -25.57 26.32 -2.24
CA GLY A 550 -26.78 26.72 -1.51
C GLY A 550 -26.88 26.06 -0.14
N GLU A 551 -26.68 24.74 -0.04
CA GLU A 551 -26.75 24.01 1.23
C GLU A 551 -25.75 24.51 2.28
N VAL A 552 -24.52 24.87 1.86
CA VAL A 552 -23.54 25.48 2.75
C VAL A 552 -23.99 26.86 3.24
N VAL A 553 -24.57 27.68 2.37
CA VAL A 553 -25.09 29.01 2.71
C VAL A 553 -26.26 28.91 3.68
N GLU A 554 -27.21 28.01 3.44
CA GLU A 554 -28.33 27.76 4.35
C GLU A 554 -27.84 27.27 5.71
N LEU A 555 -26.95 26.27 5.74
CA LEU A 555 -26.42 25.73 6.99
C LEU A 555 -25.66 26.80 7.81
N VAL A 556 -24.70 27.51 7.20
CA VAL A 556 -23.86 28.47 7.95
C VAL A 556 -24.68 29.66 8.44
N ASN A 557 -25.59 30.21 7.63
CA ASN A 557 -26.48 31.26 8.15
C ASN A 557 -27.43 30.72 9.24
N SER A 558 -27.91 29.47 9.16
CA SER A 558 -28.72 28.86 10.24
C SER A 558 -27.96 28.63 11.54
N ILE A 559 -26.61 28.55 11.48
CA ILE A 559 -25.73 28.52 12.65
C ILE A 559 -25.55 29.95 13.18
N PHE A 560 -25.27 30.92 12.31
CA PHE A 560 -25.07 32.32 12.70
C PHE A 560 -26.31 32.92 13.38
N GLU A 561 -27.53 32.66 12.87
CA GLU A 561 -28.78 33.08 13.51
C GLU A 561 -29.02 32.45 14.89
N ARG A 562 -28.31 31.36 15.25
CA ARG A 562 -28.34 30.75 16.60
C ARG A 562 -27.30 31.33 17.55
N CYS A 563 -26.28 32.01 17.02
CA CYS A 563 -25.25 32.72 17.79
C CYS A 563 -25.66 34.16 18.16
N LYS A 564 -26.64 34.73 17.45
CA LYS A 564 -27.22 36.06 17.69
C LYS A 564 -28.05 36.13 18.99
N GLN A 565 -28.20 37.34 19.52
CA GLN A 565 -28.77 37.63 20.85
C GLN A 565 -30.30 37.71 20.88
#